data_AF-A0A960R6H4-F1
#
_entry.id   AF-A0A960R6H4-F1
#
_cell.length_a   1.000
_cell.length_b   1.000
_cell.length_c   1.000
_cell.angle_alpha   90.00
_cell.angle_beta   90.00
_cell.angle_gamma   90.00
#
_symmetry.space_group_name_H-M   'P 1'
#
loop_
_entity.id
_entity.type
_entity.pdbx_description
1 polymer ?
#
loop_
_entity_poly.entity_id
_entity_poly.type
_entity_poly.pdbx_seq_one_letter_code
_entity_poly.pdbx_strand_id
1 'polypeptide(L)'
;MKSNLPSLFASFFLCFLVLWGSGTSGHGQVTPSQMRLFSLNPASETSLGEVVAASRTHVVAGNPKSGPPIPVAFGGVGSISVFNASTGQRIRQTFAPAIHNNGEFGAALALHGNLLAVGEPGADAVHLYNVATGALLRSITGTAGSRFGGALAMHGNRLAVGAPEDNGGRGAVFVFDVRNGDQLNGAPILHPAPVADDHFGAAVAISGDWLMVGAPKDNTVRGTDAGSAFVFELDQFNRVFTFDGTGLAGDPLDANDNLGASVAIHGPVFFAGAPFDESG
;
A
#
# COMPACT_ATOMS: atom_id res chain seq x y z
N MET A 1 -1.77 41.73 33.83
CA MET A 1 -1.21 40.37 33.74
C MET A 1 -2.31 39.44 33.26
N LYS A 2 -2.36 39.15 31.96
CA LYS A 2 -3.16 38.05 31.40
C LYS A 2 -2.16 37.11 30.76
N SER A 3 -2.03 35.92 31.35
CA SER A 3 -1.12 34.87 30.95
C SER A 3 -1.58 34.25 29.63
N ASN A 4 -0.70 34.26 28.64
CA ASN A 4 -0.79 33.43 27.44
C ASN A 4 -0.50 31.97 27.81
N LEU A 5 -1.41 31.07 27.50
CA LEU A 5 -1.13 29.64 27.35
C LEU A 5 -1.71 29.23 25.98
N PRO A 6 -0.88 28.79 25.02
CA PRO A 6 -1.41 28.11 23.85
C PRO A 6 -1.70 26.65 24.23
N SER A 7 -2.93 26.21 24.00
CA SER A 7 -3.32 24.81 24.08
C SER A 7 -2.68 24.01 22.94
N LEU A 8 -1.61 23.28 23.22
CA LEU A 8 -1.14 22.21 22.33
C LEU A 8 -1.94 20.94 22.61
N PHE A 9 -3.00 20.72 21.84
CA PHE A 9 -3.50 19.37 21.59
C PHE A 9 -2.74 18.85 20.36
N ALA A 10 -1.64 18.13 20.60
CA ALA A 10 -1.01 17.32 19.57
C ALA A 10 -1.83 16.04 19.43
N SER A 11 -2.44 15.81 18.27
CA SER A 11 -3.04 14.52 17.93
C SER A 11 -1.91 13.49 17.79
N PHE A 12 -1.89 12.50 18.69
CA PHE A 12 -0.97 11.38 18.62
C PHE A 12 -1.54 10.33 17.65
N PHE A 13 -0.83 10.06 16.56
CA PHE A 13 -1.06 8.85 15.78
C PHE A 13 -0.15 7.74 16.31
N LEU A 14 -0.75 6.69 16.84
CA LEU A 14 -0.05 5.52 17.35
C LEU A 14 -0.07 4.44 16.25
N CYS A 15 1.05 4.28 15.55
CA CYS A 15 1.20 3.20 14.58
C CYS A 15 1.69 1.93 15.30
N PHE A 16 0.91 0.85 15.25
CA PHE A 16 1.22 -0.41 15.92
C PHE A 16 1.86 -1.39 14.93
N LEU A 17 3.03 -1.92 15.24
CA LEU A 17 3.65 -2.98 14.47
C LEU A 17 4.02 -4.16 15.37
N VAL A 18 3.45 -5.33 15.09
CA VAL A 18 3.74 -6.59 15.79
C VAL A 18 4.72 -7.41 14.94
N LEU A 19 5.89 -7.74 15.50
CA LEU A 19 6.88 -8.60 14.84
C LEU A 19 7.07 -9.90 15.64
N TRP A 20 6.90 -11.05 14.98
CA TRP A 20 7.12 -12.38 15.57
C TRP A 20 8.54 -12.87 15.27
N GLY A 21 9.24 -13.39 16.28
CA GLY A 21 10.51 -14.09 16.13
C GLY A 21 10.38 -15.55 16.59
N SER A 22 10.76 -16.51 15.76
CA SER A 22 10.78 -17.93 16.13
C SER A 22 12.13 -18.30 16.75
N GLY A 23 12.13 -18.76 18.01
CA GLY A 23 13.27 -19.44 18.63
C GLY A 23 12.79 -20.76 19.24
N THR A 24 13.40 -21.88 18.85
CA THR A 24 13.22 -23.16 19.53
C THR A 24 14.36 -23.38 20.52
N SER A 25 14.01 -23.74 21.76
CA SER A 25 14.91 -24.51 22.63
C SER A 25 14.07 -25.54 23.39
N GLY A 26 14.63 -26.75 23.51
CA GLY A 26 13.99 -27.90 24.12
C GLY A 26 13.64 -27.66 25.58
N HIS A 27 12.58 -28.34 26.02
CA HIS A 27 12.02 -28.39 27.37
C HIS A 27 11.34 -27.10 27.87
N GLY A 28 10.12 -26.86 27.38
CA GLY A 28 8.99 -26.66 28.27
C GLY A 28 8.88 -25.37 29.08
N GLN A 29 9.16 -24.19 28.50
CA GLN A 29 8.45 -22.93 28.76
C GLN A 29 8.73 -22.00 27.56
N VAL A 30 7.71 -21.66 26.77
CA VAL A 30 7.84 -20.64 25.73
C VAL A 30 7.83 -19.28 26.43
N THR A 31 8.97 -18.63 26.58
CA THR A 31 9.02 -17.21 26.95
C THR A 31 8.38 -16.40 25.82
N PRO A 32 7.43 -15.48 26.08
CA PRO A 32 6.93 -14.60 25.04
C PRO A 32 8.12 -13.79 24.50
N SER A 33 8.44 -13.95 23.22
CA SER A 33 9.35 -13.06 22.52
C SER A 33 8.86 -11.63 22.74
N GLN A 34 9.69 -10.78 23.36
CA GLN A 34 9.27 -9.47 23.84
C GLN A 34 8.59 -8.65 22.74
N MET A 35 7.30 -8.36 22.95
CA MET A 35 6.57 -7.36 22.19
C MET A 35 7.29 -6.02 22.34
N ARG A 36 7.66 -5.38 21.23
CA ARG A 36 8.30 -4.07 21.22
C ARG A 36 7.38 -3.07 20.55
N LEU A 37 7.03 -2.03 21.29
CA LEU A 37 6.25 -0.89 20.80
C LEU A 37 7.18 0.30 20.64
N PHE A 38 7.15 0.93 19.47
CA PHE A 38 7.92 2.13 19.17
C PHE A 38 6.95 3.28 18.85
N SER A 39 7.10 4.41 19.53
CA SER A 39 6.40 5.64 19.16
C SER A 39 7.25 6.39 18.15
N LEU A 40 6.69 6.63 16.96
CA LEU A 40 7.23 7.58 16.00
C LEU A 40 6.63 8.94 16.36
N ASN A 41 7.41 9.85 16.95
CA ASN A 41 6.86 11.14 17.39
C ASN A 41 7.66 12.33 16.83
N PRO A 42 7.46 12.71 15.55
CA PRO A 42 7.97 13.97 15.04
C PRO A 42 6.82 14.98 14.90
N ALA A 43 6.82 16.01 15.74
CA ALA A 43 5.83 17.10 15.74
C ALA A 43 5.74 17.93 14.42
N SER A 44 6.53 17.58 13.40
CA SER A 44 6.60 18.23 12.09
C SER A 44 6.27 17.30 10.91
N GLU A 45 5.90 16.04 11.18
CA GLU A 45 5.65 15.03 10.15
C GLU A 45 4.17 14.61 10.16
N THR A 46 3.36 15.29 9.36
CA THR A 46 1.88 15.23 9.43
C THR A 46 1.26 13.95 8.88
N SER A 47 2.00 13.12 8.14
CA SER A 47 1.51 11.85 7.57
C SER A 47 2.45 10.66 7.78
N LEU A 48 3.41 10.77 8.71
CA LEU A 48 4.33 9.66 8.96
C LEU A 48 3.56 8.43 9.48
N GLY A 49 3.76 7.30 8.83
CA GLY A 49 3.13 6.03 9.21
C GLY A 49 1.72 5.83 8.66
N GLU A 50 1.26 6.69 7.73
CA GLU A 50 0.02 6.46 6.95
C GLU A 50 0.10 5.12 6.20
N VAL A 51 1.31 4.75 5.74
CA VAL A 51 1.61 3.42 5.19
C VAL A 51 2.88 2.87 5.84
N VAL A 52 2.89 1.57 6.11
CA VAL A 52 4.03 0.87 6.70
C VAL A 52 4.31 -0.43 5.96
N ALA A 53 5.59 -0.72 5.73
CA ALA A 53 6.06 -2.04 5.28
C ALA A 53 7.19 -2.52 6.20
N ALA A 54 7.23 -3.82 6.49
CA ALA A 54 8.19 -4.38 7.43
C ALA A 54 8.85 -5.65 6.91
N SER A 55 10.12 -5.82 7.27
CA SER A 55 10.88 -7.06 7.12
C SER A 55 11.45 -7.47 8.48
N ARG A 56 12.23 -8.55 8.50
CA ARG A 56 12.88 -9.00 9.74
C ARG A 56 13.84 -7.96 10.33
N THR A 57 14.39 -7.07 9.51
CA THR A 57 15.47 -6.16 9.90
C THR A 57 15.09 -4.69 9.82
N HIS A 58 14.11 -4.34 8.98
CA HIS A 58 13.73 -2.95 8.73
C HIS A 58 12.23 -2.75 8.83
N VAL A 59 11.83 -1.58 9.31
CA VAL A 59 10.47 -1.04 9.20
C VAL A 59 10.56 0.23 8.36
N VAL A 60 9.69 0.38 7.39
CA VAL A 60 9.62 1.55 6.53
C VAL A 60 8.26 2.20 6.74
N ALA A 61 8.25 3.48 7.05
CA ALA A 61 7.03 4.27 7.19
C ALA A 61 7.02 5.35 6.11
N GLY A 62 5.91 5.43 5.37
CA GLY A 62 5.64 6.47 4.40
C GLY A 62 5.19 7.75 5.08
N ASN A 63 5.48 8.89 4.45
CA ASN A 63 5.06 10.22 4.88
C ASN A 63 4.70 11.06 3.63
N PRO A 64 3.64 10.67 2.88
CA PRO A 64 3.37 11.20 1.54
C PRO A 64 3.05 12.69 1.50
N LYS A 65 2.49 13.24 2.59
CA LYS A 65 2.14 14.67 2.69
C LYS A 65 3.30 15.53 3.20
N SER A 66 4.47 14.95 3.47
CA SER A 66 5.64 15.73 3.90
C SER A 66 6.26 16.53 2.75
N GLY A 67 6.75 17.73 3.05
CA GLY A 67 7.60 18.51 2.14
C GLY A 67 9.08 18.37 2.53
N PRO A 68 10.03 18.63 1.62
CA PRO A 68 11.42 18.79 1.99
C PRO A 68 11.57 19.97 2.99
N PRO A 69 12.61 19.99 3.84
CA PRO A 69 12.84 21.06 4.82
C PRO A 69 13.35 22.35 4.16
N ILE A 70 12.59 22.86 3.19
CA ILE A 70 12.86 24.09 2.45
C ILE A 70 11.57 24.91 2.48
N PRO A 71 11.62 26.22 2.80
CA PRO A 71 10.43 27.07 2.86
C PRO A 71 9.96 27.42 1.45
N VAL A 72 9.39 26.44 0.75
CA VAL A 72 8.69 26.63 -0.52
C VAL A 72 7.32 25.97 -0.40
N ALA A 73 6.29 26.70 -0.82
CA ALA A 73 4.88 26.35 -0.67
C ALA A 73 4.44 25.31 -1.72
N PHE A 74 5.09 24.14 -1.77
CA PHE A 74 4.68 23.03 -2.62
C PHE A 74 4.07 21.93 -1.75
N GLY A 75 2.86 21.50 -2.10
CA GLY A 75 2.16 20.42 -1.40
C GLY A 75 2.88 19.08 -1.53
N GLY A 76 2.72 18.24 -0.51
CA GLY A 76 3.24 16.89 -0.29
C GLY A 76 4.11 16.27 -1.40
N VAL A 77 5.41 16.60 -1.42
CA VAL A 77 6.40 15.89 -2.25
C VAL A 77 6.54 14.44 -1.77
N GLY A 78 6.49 14.25 -0.46
CA GLY A 78 6.55 12.97 0.23
C GLY A 78 7.96 12.55 0.66
N SER A 79 8.02 11.64 1.63
CA SER A 79 9.25 11.00 2.10
C SER A 79 8.96 9.63 2.69
N ILE A 80 10.00 8.80 2.83
CA ILE A 80 9.96 7.58 3.63
C ILE A 80 10.99 7.68 4.77
N SER A 81 10.66 7.09 5.91
CA SER A 81 11.59 6.87 7.01
C SER A 81 11.83 5.37 7.20
N VAL A 82 13.10 4.98 7.29
CA VAL A 82 13.54 3.60 7.52
C VAL A 82 14.04 3.48 8.94
N PHE A 83 13.56 2.47 9.65
CA PHE A 83 13.86 2.18 11.06
C PHE A 83 14.48 0.80 11.20
N ASN A 84 15.34 0.64 12.20
CA ASN A 84 15.82 -0.67 12.61
C ASN A 84 14.67 -1.41 13.31
N ALA A 85 14.29 -2.58 12.82
CA ALA A 85 13.15 -3.33 13.38
C ALA A 85 13.39 -3.79 14.83
N SER A 86 14.64 -3.96 15.24
CA SER A 86 14.98 -4.40 16.60
C SER A 86 15.05 -3.25 17.60
N THR A 87 15.56 -2.07 17.22
CA THR A 87 15.76 -0.94 18.14
C THR A 87 14.71 0.16 18.00
N GLY A 88 13.93 0.16 16.90
CA GLY A 88 12.99 1.23 16.55
C GLY A 88 13.66 2.55 16.18
N GLN A 89 14.99 2.60 16.13
CA GLN A 89 15.72 3.81 15.80
C GLN A 89 15.62 4.09 14.30
N ARG A 90 15.37 5.36 13.95
CA ARG A 90 15.41 5.81 12.55
C ARG A 90 16.84 5.73 12.03
N ILE A 91 17.04 4.92 10.99
CA ILE A 91 18.32 4.75 10.29
C ILE A 91 18.46 5.84 9.23
N ARG A 92 17.40 6.11 8.47
CA ARG A 92 17.44 7.00 7.30
C ARG A 92 16.08 7.62 7.02
N GLN A 93 16.09 8.81 6.46
CA GLN A 93 14.95 9.41 5.77
C GLN A 93 15.34 9.64 4.31
N THR A 94 14.43 9.33 3.39
CA THR A 94 14.65 9.44 1.95
C THR A 94 13.48 10.21 1.33
N PHE A 95 13.81 11.18 0.48
CA PHE A 95 12.83 11.98 -0.27
C PHE A 95 12.75 11.46 -1.72
N ALA A 96 11.71 11.91 -2.43
CA ALA A 96 11.52 11.62 -3.85
C ALA A 96 12.78 11.95 -4.68
N PRO A 97 13.13 11.16 -5.71
CA PRO A 97 14.28 11.42 -6.59
C PRO A 97 14.18 12.74 -7.36
N ALA A 98 12.96 13.22 -7.60
CA ALA A 98 12.67 14.49 -8.25
C ALA A 98 11.55 15.20 -7.49
N ILE A 99 11.44 16.52 -7.69
CA ILE A 99 10.41 17.31 -7.03
C ILE A 99 9.17 17.35 -7.93
N HIS A 100 8.09 16.74 -7.46
CA HIS A 100 6.75 16.87 -8.05
C HIS A 100 5.81 17.54 -7.06
N ASN A 101 5.00 18.47 -7.55
CA ASN A 101 3.96 19.09 -6.75
C ASN A 101 2.91 18.02 -6.42
N ASN A 102 2.65 17.79 -5.14
CA ASN A 102 1.79 16.70 -4.67
C ASN A 102 2.26 15.32 -5.19
N GLY A 103 3.57 15.07 -5.26
CA GLY A 103 4.10 13.77 -5.70
C GLY A 103 3.61 12.59 -4.83
N GLU A 104 3.35 12.83 -3.54
CA GLU A 104 2.88 11.81 -2.60
C GLU A 104 3.88 10.64 -2.44
N PHE A 105 5.20 10.90 -2.54
CA PHE A 105 6.21 9.86 -2.39
C PHE A 105 6.12 9.18 -1.02
N GLY A 106 5.98 7.85 -1.04
CA GLY A 106 5.73 7.05 0.16
C GLY A 106 4.24 6.82 0.46
N ALA A 107 3.33 7.14 -0.47
CA ALA A 107 1.90 6.83 -0.33
C ALA A 107 1.56 5.34 -0.44
N ALA A 108 2.44 4.53 -1.04
CA ALA A 108 2.34 3.09 -1.05
C ALA A 108 3.72 2.47 -0.84
N LEU A 109 3.78 1.33 -0.15
CA LEU A 109 5.04 0.62 0.14
C LEU A 109 4.84 -0.89 -0.04
N ALA A 110 5.82 -1.54 -0.66
CA ALA A 110 5.93 -2.99 -0.65
C ALA A 110 7.38 -3.40 -0.37
N LEU A 111 7.60 -4.37 0.53
CA LEU A 111 8.93 -4.77 0.95
C LEU A 111 9.07 -6.30 0.92
N HIS A 112 10.08 -6.79 0.22
CA HIS A 112 10.41 -8.21 0.16
C HIS A 112 11.93 -8.39 0.31
N GLY A 113 12.34 -8.98 1.43
CA GLY A 113 13.75 -9.04 1.80
C GLY A 113 14.35 -7.63 1.95
N ASN A 114 15.32 -7.30 1.09
CA ASN A 114 15.96 -5.98 1.06
C ASN A 114 15.44 -5.07 -0.07
N LEU A 115 14.52 -5.55 -0.91
CA LEU A 115 13.97 -4.77 -1.99
C LEU A 115 12.71 -4.05 -1.50
N LEU A 116 12.72 -2.73 -1.61
CA LEU A 116 11.62 -1.84 -1.25
C LEU A 116 11.08 -1.19 -2.52
N ALA A 117 9.79 -1.31 -2.77
CA ALA A 117 9.06 -0.49 -3.72
C ALA A 117 8.35 0.65 -2.99
N VAL A 118 8.46 1.86 -3.53
CA VAL A 118 7.86 3.08 -2.99
C VAL A 118 7.03 3.74 -4.08
N GLY A 119 5.75 3.95 -3.80
CA GLY A 119 4.83 4.63 -4.71
C GLY A 119 4.92 6.14 -4.58
N GLU A 120 4.83 6.82 -5.72
CA GLU A 120 4.70 8.27 -5.86
C GLU A 120 3.53 8.53 -6.85
N PRO A 121 2.28 8.25 -6.44
CA PRO A 121 1.13 8.28 -7.34
C PRO A 121 0.85 9.65 -7.93
N GLY A 122 1.22 10.75 -7.26
CA GLY A 122 1.09 12.09 -7.82
C GLY A 122 2.07 12.40 -8.95
N ALA A 123 3.12 11.58 -9.08
CA ALA A 123 4.05 11.59 -10.21
C ALA A 123 3.88 10.37 -11.14
N ASP A 124 2.82 9.57 -10.94
CA ASP A 124 2.55 8.33 -11.66
C ASP A 124 3.76 7.38 -11.68
N ALA A 125 4.46 7.26 -10.54
CA ALA A 125 5.75 6.56 -10.48
C ALA A 125 5.88 5.57 -9.32
N VAL A 126 6.77 4.60 -9.52
CA VAL A 126 7.24 3.68 -8.48
C VAL A 126 8.76 3.64 -8.49
N HIS A 127 9.35 3.69 -7.29
CA HIS A 127 10.78 3.69 -7.08
C HIS A 127 11.21 2.46 -6.31
N LEU A 128 12.14 1.69 -6.87
CA LEU A 128 12.75 0.52 -6.26
C LEU A 128 14.04 0.91 -5.55
N TYR A 129 14.16 0.57 -4.27
CA TYR A 129 15.33 0.82 -3.45
C TYR A 129 15.85 -0.47 -2.83
N ASN A 130 17.16 -0.50 -2.57
CA ASN A 130 17.70 -1.40 -1.57
C ASN A 130 17.50 -0.77 -0.18
N VAL A 131 16.65 -1.36 0.66
CA VAL A 131 16.31 -0.81 1.97
C VAL A 131 17.51 -0.75 2.91
N ALA A 132 18.48 -1.65 2.78
CA ALA A 132 19.66 -1.67 3.64
C ALA A 132 20.61 -0.52 3.30
N THR A 133 20.95 -0.35 2.01
CA THR A 133 21.93 0.66 1.59
C THR A 133 21.31 2.03 1.31
N GLY A 134 20.02 2.08 0.97
CA GLY A 134 19.33 3.28 0.50
C GLY A 134 19.57 3.59 -0.98
N ALA A 135 20.26 2.71 -1.71
CA ALA A 135 20.49 2.92 -3.13
C ALA A 135 19.18 2.81 -3.92
N LEU A 136 18.88 3.82 -4.73
CA LEU A 136 17.84 3.74 -5.76
C LEU A 136 18.33 2.77 -6.84
N LEU A 137 17.54 1.74 -7.10
CA LEU A 137 17.82 0.70 -8.08
C LEU A 137 17.15 1.01 -9.42
N ARG A 138 15.90 1.50 -9.39
CA ARG A 138 15.10 1.76 -10.58
C ARG A 138 13.93 2.69 -10.27
N SER A 139 13.49 3.41 -11.29
CA SER A 139 12.19 4.09 -11.30
C SER A 139 11.37 3.54 -12.48
N ILE A 140 10.09 3.32 -12.25
CA ILE A 140 9.11 2.86 -13.24
C ILE A 140 8.00 3.92 -13.28
N THR A 141 7.65 4.38 -14.47
CA THR A 141 6.63 5.42 -14.68
C THR A 141 5.43 4.85 -15.42
N GLY A 142 4.23 5.20 -14.99
CA GLY A 142 2.98 4.89 -15.67
C GLY A 142 2.53 5.99 -16.61
N THR A 143 1.27 5.87 -17.05
CA THR A 143 0.60 6.91 -17.85
C THR A 143 0.33 8.14 -17.00
N ALA A 144 0.47 9.33 -17.57
CA ALA A 144 0.19 10.58 -16.86
C ALA A 144 -1.28 10.63 -16.38
N GLY A 145 -1.48 10.94 -15.10
CA GLY A 145 -2.80 11.03 -14.46
C GLY A 145 -3.43 9.69 -14.09
N SER A 146 -2.70 8.58 -14.22
CA SER A 146 -3.20 7.23 -13.90
C SER A 146 -3.13 6.90 -12.40
N ARG A 147 -2.48 7.75 -11.61
CA ARG A 147 -2.07 7.51 -10.22
C ARG A 147 -1.30 6.19 -10.07
N PHE A 148 -0.48 5.86 -11.08
CA PHE A 148 0.36 4.67 -11.07
C PHE A 148 1.28 4.68 -9.85
N GLY A 149 1.30 3.58 -9.10
CA GLY A 149 1.99 3.52 -7.81
C GLY A 149 1.09 3.85 -6.61
N GLY A 150 -0.23 4.03 -6.83
CA GLY A 150 -1.20 4.26 -5.76
C GLY A 150 -1.43 3.06 -4.86
N ALA A 151 -1.19 1.85 -5.36
CA ALA A 151 -1.20 0.61 -4.58
C ALA A 151 -0.05 -0.30 -5.02
N LEU A 152 0.62 -0.94 -4.05
CA LEU A 152 1.77 -1.80 -4.31
C LEU A 152 1.68 -3.10 -3.51
N ALA A 153 2.01 -4.22 -4.16
CA ALA A 153 2.20 -5.49 -3.48
C ALA A 153 3.34 -6.28 -4.13
N MET A 154 4.15 -6.96 -3.32
CA MET A 154 5.35 -7.64 -3.82
C MET A 154 5.52 -9.03 -3.19
N HIS A 155 5.79 -10.02 -4.04
CA HIS A 155 6.14 -11.38 -3.61
C HIS A 155 7.25 -11.94 -4.50
N GLY A 156 8.37 -12.33 -3.89
CA GLY A 156 9.55 -12.74 -4.62
C GLY A 156 10.06 -11.62 -5.53
N ASN A 157 10.11 -11.89 -6.84
CA ASN A 157 10.54 -10.92 -7.85
C ASN A 157 9.38 -10.23 -8.57
N ARG A 158 8.13 -10.51 -8.20
CA ARG A 158 6.94 -9.92 -8.84
C ARG A 158 6.46 -8.72 -8.01
N LEU A 159 6.31 -7.57 -8.65
CA LEU A 159 5.70 -6.38 -8.09
C LEU A 159 4.40 -6.08 -8.85
N ALA A 160 3.27 -6.09 -8.16
CA ALA A 160 2.01 -5.58 -8.66
C ALA A 160 1.88 -4.09 -8.31
N VAL A 161 1.48 -3.30 -9.30
CA VAL A 161 1.32 -1.84 -9.20
C VAL A 161 -0.09 -1.47 -9.69
N GLY A 162 -0.86 -0.85 -8.81
CA GLY A 162 -2.17 -0.28 -9.13
C GLY A 162 -2.06 1.11 -9.76
N ALA A 163 -2.96 1.38 -10.71
CA ALA A 163 -3.16 2.67 -11.36
C ALA A 163 -4.68 2.92 -11.49
N PRO A 164 -5.36 3.29 -10.40
CA PRO A 164 -6.83 3.33 -10.36
C PRO A 164 -7.46 4.38 -11.27
N GLU A 165 -6.73 5.44 -11.62
CA GLU A 165 -7.24 6.51 -12.49
C GLU A 165 -6.95 6.24 -13.98
N ASP A 166 -6.25 5.14 -14.30
CA ASP A 166 -5.92 4.81 -15.68
C ASP A 166 -7.19 4.63 -16.54
N ASN A 167 -7.10 5.03 -17.80
CA ASN A 167 -8.20 4.98 -18.76
C ASN A 167 -9.49 5.70 -18.30
N GLY A 168 -9.34 6.80 -17.57
CA GLY A 168 -10.45 7.63 -17.09
C GLY A 168 -11.19 6.98 -15.92
N GLY A 169 -10.45 6.59 -14.88
CA GLY A 169 -11.03 6.01 -13.66
C GLY A 169 -11.44 4.53 -13.77
N ARG A 170 -11.30 3.90 -14.95
CA ARG A 170 -11.56 2.45 -15.10
C ARG A 170 -10.55 1.62 -14.31
N GLY A 171 -9.32 2.14 -14.26
CA GLY A 171 -8.22 1.56 -13.52
C GLY A 171 -7.52 0.38 -14.21
N ALA A 172 -6.28 0.15 -13.80
CA ALA A 172 -5.42 -0.92 -14.32
C ALA A 172 -4.47 -1.43 -13.24
N VAL A 173 -3.98 -2.66 -13.41
CA VAL A 173 -2.88 -3.22 -12.62
C VAL A 173 -1.78 -3.69 -13.54
N PHE A 174 -0.54 -3.32 -13.21
CA PHE A 174 0.65 -3.71 -13.93
C PHE A 174 1.49 -4.63 -13.05
N VAL A 175 2.04 -5.69 -13.61
CA VAL A 175 2.93 -6.60 -12.87
C VAL A 175 4.30 -6.54 -13.50
N PHE A 176 5.34 -6.31 -12.70
CA PHE A 176 6.72 -6.20 -13.16
C PHE A 176 7.61 -7.26 -12.52
N ASP A 177 8.61 -7.72 -13.27
CA ASP A 177 9.78 -8.37 -12.69
C ASP A 177 10.76 -7.30 -12.21
N VAL A 178 10.96 -7.25 -10.91
CA VAL A 178 11.78 -6.23 -10.25
C VAL A 178 13.27 -6.34 -10.55
N ARG A 179 13.74 -7.47 -11.10
CA ARG A 179 15.17 -7.70 -11.39
C ARG A 179 15.62 -6.94 -12.63
N ASN A 180 14.81 -6.97 -13.68
CA ASN A 180 15.09 -6.33 -14.97
C ASN A 180 14.20 -5.10 -15.21
N GLY A 181 13.07 -4.98 -14.51
CA GLY A 181 12.09 -3.92 -14.71
C GLY A 181 11.10 -4.21 -15.85
N ASP A 182 11.06 -5.44 -16.35
CA ASP A 182 10.18 -5.81 -17.46
C ASP A 182 8.75 -6.01 -16.96
N GLN A 183 7.79 -5.47 -17.70
CA GLN A 183 6.37 -5.75 -17.44
C GLN A 183 6.07 -7.21 -17.83
N LEU A 184 5.55 -7.96 -16.87
CA LEU A 184 5.04 -9.31 -17.08
C LEU A 184 3.71 -9.24 -17.83
N ASN A 185 3.41 -10.28 -18.61
CA ASN A 185 2.24 -10.38 -19.51
C ASN A 185 2.21 -9.41 -20.71
N GLY A 186 3.14 -8.44 -20.81
CA GLY A 186 3.20 -7.49 -21.93
C GLY A 186 2.01 -6.53 -22.06
N ALA A 187 1.02 -6.61 -21.16
CA ALA A 187 -0.17 -5.78 -21.12
C ALA A 187 -0.64 -5.63 -19.66
N PRO A 188 -1.36 -4.53 -19.33
CA PRO A 188 -1.98 -4.38 -18.02
C PRO A 188 -3.10 -5.41 -17.81
N ILE A 189 -3.35 -5.74 -16.55
CA ILE A 189 -4.54 -6.43 -16.11
C ILE A 189 -5.65 -5.38 -15.97
N LEU A 190 -6.79 -5.64 -16.60
CA LEU A 190 -7.91 -4.71 -16.67
C LEU A 190 -9.17 -5.34 -16.05
N HIS A 191 -10.08 -4.48 -15.58
CA HIS A 191 -11.44 -4.90 -15.24
C HIS A 191 -12.12 -5.50 -16.49
N PRO A 192 -12.78 -6.67 -16.43
CA PRO A 192 -13.35 -7.31 -17.62
C PRO A 192 -14.58 -6.63 -18.22
N ALA A 193 -15.27 -5.81 -17.44
CA ALA A 193 -16.37 -4.96 -17.90
C ALA A 193 -16.17 -3.54 -17.38
N PRO A 194 -15.11 -2.83 -17.84
CA PRO A 194 -14.65 -1.60 -17.21
C PRO A 194 -15.64 -0.46 -17.46
N VAL A 195 -16.15 0.12 -16.38
CA VAL A 195 -16.90 1.38 -16.37
C VAL A 195 -15.99 2.48 -15.83
N ALA A 196 -16.24 3.72 -16.29
CA ALA A 196 -15.50 4.86 -15.77
C ALA A 196 -15.70 4.97 -14.27
N ASP A 197 -14.65 5.40 -13.58
CA ASP A 197 -14.60 5.62 -12.13
C ASP A 197 -14.74 4.35 -11.25
N ASP A 198 -14.71 3.12 -11.79
CA ASP A 198 -14.71 1.87 -11.00
C ASP A 198 -13.45 1.68 -10.11
N HIS A 199 -12.36 2.39 -10.46
CA HIS A 199 -11.07 2.40 -9.76
C HIS A 199 -10.44 1.01 -9.58
N PHE A 200 -10.48 0.16 -10.60
CA PHE A 200 -9.79 -1.12 -10.57
C PHE A 200 -8.28 -0.94 -10.32
N GLY A 201 -7.74 -1.64 -9.33
CA GLY A 201 -6.34 -1.45 -8.91
C GLY A 201 -6.15 -0.44 -7.78
N ALA A 202 -7.23 0.07 -7.19
CA ALA A 202 -7.16 0.91 -5.99
C ALA A 202 -6.54 0.17 -4.78
N ALA A 203 -6.69 -1.15 -4.73
CA ALA A 203 -6.02 -2.01 -3.78
C ALA A 203 -5.47 -3.25 -4.48
N VAL A 204 -4.26 -3.67 -4.12
CA VAL A 204 -3.62 -4.88 -4.67
C VAL A 204 -2.97 -5.69 -3.56
N ALA A 205 -3.03 -7.01 -3.66
CA ALA A 205 -2.32 -7.93 -2.79
C ALA A 205 -1.76 -9.10 -3.60
N ILE A 206 -0.57 -9.58 -3.23
CA ILE A 206 0.10 -10.70 -3.90
C ILE A 206 0.63 -11.69 -2.87
N SER A 207 0.42 -12.99 -3.10
CA SER A 207 0.98 -14.07 -2.28
C SER A 207 1.12 -15.33 -3.12
N GLY A 208 2.35 -15.86 -3.22
CA GLY A 208 2.60 -16.97 -4.14
C GLY A 208 2.33 -16.56 -5.59
N ASP A 209 1.48 -17.34 -6.24
CA ASP A 209 1.03 -17.15 -7.62
C ASP A 209 -0.33 -16.44 -7.72
N TRP A 210 -0.85 -15.94 -6.60
CA TRP A 210 -2.13 -15.26 -6.54
C TRP A 210 -1.97 -13.75 -6.47
N LEU A 211 -2.79 -13.06 -7.25
CA LEU A 211 -2.98 -11.62 -7.18
C LEU A 211 -4.46 -11.35 -6.89
N MET A 212 -4.73 -10.43 -5.96
CA MET A 212 -6.06 -9.93 -5.68
C MET A 212 -6.08 -8.43 -5.93
N VAL A 213 -7.13 -7.96 -6.59
CA VAL A 213 -7.29 -6.57 -7.02
C VAL A 213 -8.66 -6.07 -6.60
N GLY A 214 -8.72 -4.91 -5.94
CA GLY A 214 -9.97 -4.25 -5.59
C GLY A 214 -10.40 -3.22 -6.63
N ALA A 215 -11.72 -3.06 -6.78
CA ALA A 215 -12.40 -2.01 -7.52
C ALA A 215 -13.55 -1.47 -6.64
N PRO A 216 -13.24 -0.62 -5.65
CA PRO A 216 -14.21 -0.19 -4.64
C PRO A 216 -15.40 0.59 -5.21
N LYS A 217 -15.27 1.13 -6.42
CA LYS A 217 -16.30 1.94 -7.08
C LYS A 217 -17.05 1.18 -8.18
N ASP A 218 -16.78 -0.12 -8.31
CA ASP A 218 -17.50 -0.96 -9.25
C ASP A 218 -18.99 -1.02 -8.89
N ASN A 219 -19.82 -0.91 -9.92
CA ASN A 219 -21.26 -1.00 -9.81
C ASN A 219 -21.69 -2.45 -10.00
N THR A 220 -22.27 -3.06 -8.97
CA THR A 220 -22.66 -4.48 -9.01
C THR A 220 -24.17 -4.65 -8.99
N VAL A 221 -24.63 -5.91 -8.98
CA VAL A 221 -26.05 -6.25 -8.76
C VAL A 221 -26.57 -5.78 -7.40
N ARG A 222 -25.68 -5.39 -6.48
CA ARG A 222 -26.00 -4.90 -5.14
C ARG A 222 -26.22 -3.40 -5.07
N GLY A 223 -25.78 -2.65 -6.08
CA GLY A 223 -26.00 -1.22 -6.18
C GLY A 223 -24.79 -0.46 -6.69
N THR A 224 -24.93 0.86 -6.70
CA THR A 224 -23.88 1.78 -7.10
C THR A 224 -22.76 1.77 -6.06
N ASP A 225 -21.50 1.74 -6.51
CA ASP A 225 -20.31 1.72 -5.64
C ASP A 225 -20.35 0.63 -4.55
N ALA A 226 -21.07 -0.47 -4.78
CA ALA A 226 -21.04 -1.62 -3.87
C ALA A 226 -19.62 -2.23 -3.82
N GLY A 227 -18.89 -2.11 -4.93
CA GLY A 227 -17.50 -2.52 -5.07
C GLY A 227 -17.34 -4.00 -5.37
N SER A 228 -16.16 -4.31 -5.92
CA SER A 228 -15.77 -5.67 -6.27
C SER A 228 -14.30 -5.94 -5.92
N ALA A 229 -13.95 -7.21 -5.76
CA ALA A 229 -12.57 -7.67 -5.73
C ALA A 229 -12.36 -8.89 -6.64
N PHE A 230 -11.23 -8.94 -7.32
CA PHE A 230 -10.94 -9.91 -8.37
C PHE A 230 -9.69 -10.70 -8.01
N VAL A 231 -9.72 -12.01 -8.20
CA VAL A 231 -8.57 -12.90 -7.97
C VAL A 231 -8.06 -13.41 -9.32
N PHE A 232 -6.76 -13.29 -9.51
CA PHE A 232 -6.03 -13.70 -10.70
C PHE A 232 -4.94 -14.70 -10.32
N GLU A 233 -4.72 -15.67 -11.20
CA GLU A 233 -3.51 -16.50 -11.20
C GLU A 233 -2.44 -15.81 -12.07
N LEU A 234 -1.22 -15.68 -11.54
CA LEU A 234 -0.17 -14.81 -12.10
C LEU A 234 0.69 -15.47 -13.18
N ASP A 235 0.55 -16.77 -13.43
CA ASP A 235 1.34 -17.43 -14.47
C ASP A 235 0.64 -17.28 -15.84
N GLN A 236 -0.69 -17.32 -15.85
CA GLN A 236 -1.54 -17.16 -17.02
C GLN A 236 -2.26 -15.81 -17.06
N PHE A 237 -2.20 -15.03 -15.97
CA PHE A 237 -2.91 -13.75 -15.81
C PHE A 237 -4.42 -13.86 -16.04
N ASN A 238 -4.99 -15.04 -15.79
CA ASN A 238 -6.42 -15.28 -15.91
C ASN A 238 -7.11 -14.99 -14.59
N ARG A 239 -8.27 -14.37 -14.67
CA ARG A 239 -9.16 -14.21 -13.52
C ARG A 239 -9.76 -15.56 -13.17
N VAL A 240 -9.64 -15.96 -11.91
CA VAL A 240 -10.22 -17.21 -11.40
C VAL A 240 -11.46 -16.97 -10.54
N PHE A 241 -11.62 -15.78 -9.97
CA PHE A 241 -12.73 -15.47 -9.07
C PHE A 241 -13.06 -13.97 -9.04
N THR A 242 -14.31 -13.66 -8.74
CA THR A 242 -14.79 -12.30 -8.47
C THR A 242 -15.63 -12.33 -7.18
N PHE A 243 -15.34 -11.41 -6.27
CA PHE A 243 -16.18 -11.03 -5.15
C PHE A 243 -16.95 -9.78 -5.54
N ASP A 244 -18.28 -9.88 -5.70
CA ASP A 244 -19.18 -8.77 -6.08
C ASP A 244 -20.39 -8.67 -5.12
N GLY A 245 -20.28 -9.30 -3.95
CA GLY A 245 -21.36 -9.41 -2.96
C GLY A 245 -22.41 -10.49 -3.28
N THR A 246 -22.26 -11.25 -4.36
CA THR A 246 -23.07 -12.45 -4.59
C THR A 246 -22.54 -13.62 -3.75
N GLY A 247 -23.44 -14.38 -3.12
CA GLY A 247 -23.07 -15.56 -2.33
C GLY A 247 -22.62 -15.31 -0.87
N LEU A 248 -22.64 -14.06 -0.38
CA LEU A 248 -22.51 -13.78 1.05
C LEU A 248 -23.81 -14.17 1.76
N ALA A 249 -23.75 -15.17 2.65
CA ALA A 249 -24.89 -15.64 3.42
C ALA A 249 -25.01 -14.83 4.72
N GLY A 250 -26.15 -14.16 4.90
CA GLY A 250 -26.49 -13.43 6.13
C GLY A 250 -26.22 -11.93 6.10
N ASP A 251 -25.39 -11.48 5.16
CA ASP A 251 -24.98 -10.08 5.04
C ASP A 251 -24.64 -9.72 3.57
N PRO A 252 -25.63 -9.28 2.78
CA PRO A 252 -25.39 -8.87 1.41
C PRO A 252 -24.81 -7.45 1.38
N LEU A 253 -23.80 -7.23 0.53
CA LEU A 253 -23.37 -5.86 0.23
C LEU A 253 -24.56 -5.01 -0.26
N ASP A 254 -24.48 -3.73 0.05
CA ASP A 254 -25.35 -2.64 -0.37
C ASP A 254 -24.57 -1.60 -1.18
N ALA A 255 -25.29 -0.60 -1.69
CA ALA A 255 -24.70 0.51 -2.42
C ALA A 255 -23.78 1.34 -1.50
N ASN A 256 -22.59 1.69 -2.01
CA ASN A 256 -21.54 2.47 -1.34
C ASN A 256 -20.73 1.74 -0.26
N ASP A 257 -20.89 0.43 -0.09
CA ASP A 257 -20.07 -0.36 0.85
C ASP A 257 -18.59 -0.36 0.47
N ASN A 258 -18.29 -0.12 -0.80
CA ASN A 258 -16.97 -0.05 -1.40
C ASN A 258 -16.12 -1.31 -1.13
N LEU A 259 -16.70 -2.50 -1.35
CA LEU A 259 -15.95 -3.76 -1.29
C LEU A 259 -14.70 -3.68 -2.17
N GLY A 260 -13.57 -4.12 -1.63
CA GLY A 260 -12.29 -4.07 -2.34
C GLY A 260 -11.53 -2.77 -2.11
N ALA A 261 -12.01 -1.89 -1.23
CA ALA A 261 -11.22 -0.74 -0.76
C ALA A 261 -9.91 -1.16 -0.06
N SER A 262 -9.87 -2.37 0.49
CA SER A 262 -8.64 -3.03 0.94
C SER A 262 -8.69 -4.52 0.59
N VAL A 263 -7.54 -5.11 0.28
CA VAL A 263 -7.42 -6.54 -0.01
C VAL A 263 -6.18 -7.12 0.66
N ALA A 264 -6.25 -8.39 1.05
CA ALA A 264 -5.12 -9.13 1.59
C ALA A 264 -5.18 -10.60 1.19
N ILE A 265 -4.01 -11.23 1.07
CA ILE A 265 -3.90 -12.67 0.78
C ILE A 265 -2.94 -13.28 1.80
N HIS A 266 -3.35 -14.39 2.40
CA HIS A 266 -2.49 -15.21 3.24
C HIS A 266 -2.70 -16.69 2.94
N GLY A 267 -1.72 -17.28 2.24
CA GLY A 267 -1.82 -18.66 1.78
C GLY A 267 -3.04 -18.84 0.87
N PRO A 268 -3.96 -19.78 1.15
CA PRO A 268 -5.15 -19.99 0.34
C PRO A 268 -6.32 -19.07 0.72
N VAL A 269 -6.14 -18.13 1.64
CA VAL A 269 -7.22 -17.27 2.16
C VAL A 269 -7.10 -15.86 1.60
N PHE A 270 -8.22 -15.34 1.11
CA PHE A 270 -8.36 -14.03 0.48
C PHE A 270 -9.30 -13.18 1.32
N PHE A 271 -8.95 -11.92 1.54
CA PHE A 271 -9.71 -10.96 2.32
C PHE A 271 -10.00 -9.74 1.47
N ALA A 272 -11.24 -9.27 1.49
CA ALA A 272 -11.65 -7.99 0.92
C ALA A 272 -12.38 -7.19 2.01
N GLY A 273 -12.03 -5.93 2.16
CA GLY A 273 -12.72 -5.01 3.07
C GLY A 273 -13.79 -4.22 2.34
N ALA A 274 -14.94 -4.05 2.99
CA ALA A 274 -16.04 -3.16 2.63
C ALA A 274 -16.24 -2.17 3.81
N PRO A 275 -15.46 -1.07 3.85
CA PRO A 275 -15.35 -0.24 5.06
C PRO A 275 -16.60 0.55 5.42
N PHE A 276 -17.59 0.60 4.53
CA PHE A 276 -18.86 1.30 4.77
C PHE A 276 -20.05 0.36 4.85
N ASP A 277 -19.81 -0.95 4.86
CA ASP A 277 -20.84 -1.93 5.15
C ASP A 277 -21.33 -1.72 6.59
N GLU A 278 -22.62 -1.44 6.73
CA GLU A 278 -23.27 -1.15 8.00
C GLU A 278 -23.97 -2.39 8.59
N SER A 279 -23.99 -3.50 7.87
CA SER A 279 -24.61 -4.75 8.27
C SER A 279 -23.63 -5.67 9.03
N GLY A 280 -24.17 -6.45 9.97
CA GLY A 280 -23.42 -7.36 10.84
C GLY A 280 -24.33 -8.28 11.64
#